data_AF-A0A2S8RGA9-F1
#
_entry.id   AF-A0A2S8RGA9-F1
#
_cell.length_a   1.000
_cell.length_b   1.000
_cell.length_c   1.000
_cell.angle_alpha   90.00
_cell.angle_beta   90.00
_cell.angle_gamma   90.00
#
_symmetry.space_group_name_H-M   'P 1'
#
loop_
_entity.id
_entity.type
_entity.pdbx_description
1 polymer ?
#
loop_
_entity_poly.entity_id
_entity_poly.type
_entity_poly.pdbx_seq_one_letter_code
_entity_poly.pdbx_strand_id
1 'polypeptide(L)'
;MSTLPVSTPPISTRPDGAGANLGAFMVGYTLDYAHRVVVGVRAASAEAACAIVRTAFDAGTLWDDTPDMPLLYDDYEELDGQVLDFDATAVPAWAAAHASVRQVRLHAAAERLLAFARLVDNRALSASVIGSWHPDVLVGLSLTAGQLRELRTLLATLADR
;
A
#
# COMPACT_ATOMS: atom_id res chain seq x y z
N MET A 1 -6.43 -72.62 -13.64
CA MET A 1 -6.78 -71.19 -13.57
C MET A 1 -6.30 -70.67 -12.23
N SER A 2 -5.20 -69.91 -12.23
CA SER A 2 -4.44 -69.50 -11.04
C SER A 2 -4.79 -68.05 -10.69
N THR A 3 -5.22 -67.81 -9.46
CA THR A 3 -5.52 -66.49 -8.90
C THR A 3 -4.24 -65.79 -8.45
N LEU A 4 -3.94 -64.62 -9.01
CA LEU A 4 -2.84 -63.76 -8.57
C LEU A 4 -3.25 -62.96 -7.31
N PRO A 5 -2.37 -62.77 -6.32
CA PRO A 5 -2.66 -61.95 -5.15
C PRO A 5 -2.57 -60.45 -5.45
N VAL A 6 -3.47 -59.68 -4.84
CA VAL A 6 -3.51 -58.22 -4.88
C VAL A 6 -2.29 -57.65 -4.14
N SER A 7 -1.56 -56.73 -4.75
CA SER A 7 -0.41 -56.04 -4.16
C SER A 7 -0.90 -54.81 -3.41
N THR A 8 -0.78 -54.83 -2.07
CA THR A 8 -1.01 -53.65 -1.22
C THR A 8 0.19 -52.71 -1.35
N PRO A 9 0.01 -51.40 -1.63
CA PRO A 9 1.13 -50.46 -1.64
C PRO A 9 1.63 -50.21 -0.20
N PRO A 10 2.94 -49.96 -0.01
CA PRO A 10 3.48 -49.70 1.32
C PRO A 10 2.94 -48.38 1.87
N ILE A 11 2.55 -48.41 3.16
CA ILE A 11 2.29 -47.23 3.99
C ILE A 11 3.53 -46.35 3.92
N SER A 12 3.39 -45.17 3.32
CA SER A 12 4.41 -44.13 3.34
C SER A 12 4.60 -43.71 4.78
N THR A 13 5.67 -44.20 5.40
CA THR A 13 6.15 -43.75 6.70
C THR A 13 6.53 -42.29 6.56
N ARG A 14 5.62 -41.40 7.00
CA ARG A 14 5.92 -40.00 7.29
C ARG A 14 7.09 -40.01 8.29
N PRO A 15 8.24 -39.39 7.99
CA PRO A 15 9.25 -39.24 9.02
C PRO A 15 8.66 -38.33 10.09
N ASP A 16 8.44 -38.90 11.27
CA ASP A 16 8.32 -38.17 12.54
C ASP A 16 9.64 -37.42 12.75
N GLY A 17 9.70 -36.21 12.18
CA GLY A 17 10.81 -35.29 12.33
C GLY A 17 10.64 -34.53 13.63
N ALA A 18 11.46 -34.90 14.62
CA ALA A 18 11.82 -34.10 15.78
C ALA A 18 11.84 -32.60 15.44
N GLY A 19 11.27 -31.76 16.32
CA GLY A 19 11.13 -30.32 16.15
C GLY A 19 12.34 -29.69 15.45
N ALA A 20 12.21 -29.50 14.13
CA ALA A 20 13.25 -28.92 13.33
C ALA A 20 13.39 -27.46 13.79
N ASN A 21 14.59 -27.11 14.24
CA ASN A 21 14.91 -25.72 14.56
C ASN A 21 14.76 -24.92 13.26
N LEU A 22 13.67 -24.16 13.13
CA LEU A 22 13.36 -23.43 11.91
C LEU A 22 14.42 -22.34 11.70
N GLY A 23 15.14 -22.41 10.58
CA GLY A 23 16.08 -21.36 10.18
C GLY A 23 15.34 -20.11 9.70
N ALA A 24 15.98 -18.95 9.81
CA ALA A 24 15.46 -17.71 9.23
C ALA A 24 15.88 -17.60 7.75
N PHE A 25 14.99 -17.06 6.93
CA PHE A 25 15.21 -16.83 5.50
C PHE A 25 14.76 -15.42 5.13
N MET A 26 15.43 -14.81 4.16
CA MET A 26 14.95 -13.65 3.42
C MET A 26 14.42 -14.15 2.08
N VAL A 27 13.18 -13.80 1.77
CA VAL A 27 12.53 -14.19 0.50
C VAL A 27 12.12 -12.92 -0.23
N GLY A 28 12.44 -12.86 -1.52
CA GLY A 28 12.12 -11.71 -2.36
C GLY A 28 11.87 -12.12 -3.81
N TYR A 29 11.32 -11.18 -4.55
CA TYR A 29 11.18 -11.24 -6.00
C TYR A 29 11.43 -9.84 -6.56
N THR A 30 11.66 -9.73 -7.87
CA THR A 30 11.78 -8.45 -8.58
C THR A 30 10.93 -8.51 -9.84
N LEU A 31 10.26 -7.40 -10.15
CA LEU A 31 9.47 -7.23 -11.36
C LEU A 31 9.85 -5.90 -12.01
N ASP A 32 9.90 -5.88 -13.32
CA ASP A 32 10.04 -4.67 -14.12
C ASP A 32 8.67 -4.01 -14.31
N TYR A 33 8.62 -2.70 -14.08
CA TYR A 33 7.43 -1.88 -14.29
C TYR A 33 7.73 -0.74 -15.26
N ALA A 34 6.77 -0.42 -16.11
CA ALA A 34 6.75 0.83 -16.86
C ALA A 34 6.01 1.90 -16.06
N HIS A 35 6.70 2.98 -15.69
CA HIS A 35 6.04 4.16 -15.12
C HIS A 35 5.43 4.98 -16.25
N ARG A 36 4.11 5.11 -16.24
CA ARG A 36 3.39 5.89 -17.24
C ARG A 36 2.74 7.09 -16.58
N VAL A 37 3.07 8.27 -17.10
CA VAL A 37 2.52 9.55 -16.67
C VAL A 37 1.90 10.25 -17.88
N VAL A 38 0.67 10.74 -17.73
CA VAL A 38 -0.06 11.50 -18.74
C VAL A 38 -0.62 12.76 -18.11
N VAL A 39 -0.34 13.92 -18.70
CA VAL A 39 -0.86 15.22 -18.27
C VAL A 39 -1.61 15.90 -19.40
N GLY A 40 -2.59 16.74 -19.07
CA GLY A 40 -3.22 17.63 -20.04
C GLY A 40 -2.35 18.87 -20.25
N VAL A 41 -2.19 19.34 -21.49
CA VAL A 41 -1.53 20.63 -21.78
C VAL A 41 -2.22 21.29 -22.97
N ARG A 42 -2.43 22.61 -22.88
CA ARG A 42 -2.85 23.43 -24.02
C ARG A 42 -1.61 24.05 -24.67
N ALA A 43 -1.36 23.75 -25.95
CA ALA A 43 -0.23 24.27 -26.69
C ALA A 43 -0.58 24.50 -28.17
N ALA A 44 0.24 25.32 -28.84
CA ALA A 44 0.06 25.61 -30.26
C ALA A 44 0.49 24.44 -31.18
N SER A 45 1.32 23.52 -30.70
CA SER A 45 1.75 22.30 -31.41
C SER A 45 2.15 21.19 -30.43
N ALA A 46 2.40 20.00 -30.95
CA ALA A 46 2.88 18.86 -30.16
C ALA A 46 4.27 19.14 -29.55
N GLU A 47 5.17 19.77 -30.31
CA GLU A 47 6.50 20.13 -29.85
C GLU A 47 6.43 21.16 -28.71
N ALA A 48 5.53 22.15 -28.83
CA ALA A 48 5.29 23.12 -27.77
C ALA A 48 4.73 22.44 -26.51
N ALA A 49 3.81 21.47 -26.66
CA ALA A 49 3.32 20.68 -25.53
C ALA A 49 4.45 19.90 -24.84
N CYS A 50 5.30 19.22 -25.61
CA CYS A 50 6.45 18.50 -25.07
C CYS A 50 7.42 19.43 -24.33
N ALA A 51 7.68 20.64 -24.86
CA ALA A 51 8.55 21.62 -24.21
C ALA A 51 7.99 22.12 -22.86
N ILE A 52 6.67 22.35 -22.79
CA ILE A 52 5.98 22.73 -21.55
C ILE A 52 6.12 21.60 -20.52
N VAL A 53 5.76 20.37 -20.89
CA VAL A 53 5.83 19.20 -19.99
C VAL A 53 7.26 18.94 -19.53
N ARG A 54 8.24 19.08 -20.42
CA ARG A 54 9.66 18.90 -20.08
C ARG A 54 10.10 19.92 -19.02
N THR A 55 9.72 21.18 -19.20
CA THR A 55 10.04 22.25 -18.25
C THR A 55 9.39 22.00 -16.90
N ALA A 56 8.13 21.55 -16.87
CA ALA A 56 7.43 21.17 -15.64
C ALA A 56 8.09 19.99 -14.92
N PHE A 57 8.50 18.96 -15.68
CA PHE A 57 9.22 17.80 -15.15
C PHE A 57 10.55 18.21 -14.50
N ASP A 58 11.36 19.00 -15.22
CA ASP A 58 12.66 19.46 -14.73
C ASP A 58 12.52 20.40 -13.51
N ALA A 59 11.39 21.12 -13.40
CA ALA A 59 11.03 21.95 -12.24
C ALA A 59 10.38 21.16 -11.09
N GLY A 60 10.06 19.87 -11.27
CA GLY A 60 9.37 19.05 -10.26
C GLY A 60 7.90 19.41 -10.04
N THR A 61 7.28 20.16 -10.97
CA THR A 61 5.88 20.65 -10.88
C THR A 61 4.91 19.85 -11.73
N LEU A 62 5.39 18.80 -12.41
CA LEU A 62 4.58 17.97 -13.29
C LEU A 62 3.41 17.29 -12.57
N TRP A 63 3.59 16.96 -11.29
CA TRP A 63 2.61 16.24 -10.47
C TRP A 63 1.72 17.14 -9.62
N ASP A 64 1.77 18.46 -9.80
CA ASP A 64 1.03 19.43 -8.98
C ASP A 64 -0.49 19.43 -9.25
N ASP A 65 -0.96 18.70 -10.28
CA ASP A 65 -2.36 18.58 -10.69
C ASP A 65 -3.09 19.93 -10.79
N THR A 66 -2.55 20.82 -11.62
CA THR A 66 -3.06 22.19 -11.77
C THR A 66 -4.18 22.26 -12.84
N PRO A 67 -5.09 23.25 -12.79
CA PRO A 67 -6.14 23.37 -13.82
C PRO A 67 -5.61 23.52 -15.26
N ASP A 68 -4.43 24.13 -15.43
CA ASP A 68 -3.79 24.33 -16.74
C ASP A 68 -2.94 23.12 -17.18
N MET A 69 -2.55 22.27 -16.23
CA MET A 69 -1.82 21.02 -16.45
C MET A 69 -2.32 19.93 -15.50
N PRO A 70 -3.52 19.36 -15.75
CA PRO A 70 -4.09 18.34 -14.89
C PRO A 70 -3.35 17.01 -15.04
N LEU A 71 -3.18 16.28 -13.95
CA LEU A 71 -2.61 14.94 -13.95
C LEU A 71 -3.71 13.94 -14.36
N LEU A 72 -3.57 13.37 -15.55
CA LEU A 72 -4.59 12.49 -16.15
C LEU A 72 -4.33 11.02 -15.88
N TYR A 73 -3.06 10.64 -15.72
CA TYR A 73 -2.63 9.29 -15.42
C TYR A 73 -1.27 9.33 -14.74
N ASP A 74 -1.08 8.56 -13.68
CA ASP A 74 0.20 8.35 -13.00
C ASP A 74 0.15 6.99 -12.33
N ASP A 75 0.68 5.97 -13.01
CA ASP A 75 0.71 4.62 -12.47
C ASP A 75 1.88 3.80 -13.04
N TYR A 76 2.18 2.70 -12.36
CA TYR A 76 3.13 1.69 -12.79
C TYR A 76 2.39 0.51 -13.41
N GLU A 77 2.72 0.19 -14.66
CA GLU A 77 2.18 -0.97 -15.36
C GLU A 77 3.22 -2.09 -15.37
N GLU A 78 2.82 -3.30 -14.93
CA GLU A 78 3.67 -4.50 -15.08
C GLU A 78 3.90 -4.76 -16.57
N LEU A 79 5.14 -5.07 -16.95
CA LEU A 79 5.43 -5.51 -18.32
C LEU A 79 4.88 -6.93 -18.53
N ASP A 80 4.14 -7.13 -19.62
CA ASP A 80 3.56 -8.42 -19.98
C ASP A 80 4.62 -9.53 -20.13
N GLY A 81 4.24 -10.75 -19.75
CA GLY A 81 5.06 -11.96 -19.94
C GLY A 81 6.09 -12.22 -18.84
N GLN A 82 6.11 -11.42 -17.78
CA GLN A 82 6.93 -11.69 -16.60
C GLN A 82 6.36 -12.85 -15.78
N VAL A 83 7.25 -13.69 -15.26
CA VAL A 83 6.92 -14.77 -14.32
C VAL A 83 7.45 -14.36 -12.95
N LEU A 84 6.58 -14.39 -11.95
CA LEU A 84 6.95 -14.11 -10.57
C LEU A 84 7.84 -15.24 -10.04
N ASP A 85 9.14 -14.98 -9.89
CA ASP A 85 10.10 -15.94 -9.33
C ASP A 85 10.57 -15.47 -7.95
N PHE A 86 10.54 -16.39 -6.98
CA PHE A 86 10.90 -16.11 -5.60
C PHE A 86 12.26 -16.72 -5.27
N ASP A 87 13.20 -15.87 -4.88
CA ASP A 87 14.48 -16.31 -4.35
C ASP A 87 14.46 -16.29 -2.82
N ALA A 88 15.05 -17.32 -2.21
CA ALA A 88 15.10 -17.49 -0.77
C ALA A 88 16.55 -17.69 -0.30
N THR A 89 17.03 -16.76 0.53
CA THR A 89 18.37 -16.79 1.11
C THR A 89 18.29 -17.09 2.60
N ALA A 90 18.97 -18.14 3.07
CA ALA A 90 19.07 -18.46 4.50
C ALA A 90 19.91 -17.42 5.24
N VAL A 91 19.45 -16.96 6.41
CA VAL A 91 20.11 -15.94 7.23
C VAL A 91 20.09 -16.32 8.71
N PRO A 92 21.07 -15.88 9.51
CA PRO A 92 21.08 -16.13 10.95
C PRO A 92 20.00 -15.33 11.70
N ALA A 93 19.65 -14.15 11.20
CA ALA A 93 18.56 -13.29 11.67
C ALA A 93 18.17 -12.29 10.56
N TRP A 94 16.96 -11.73 10.62
CA TRP A 94 16.52 -10.69 9.68
C TRP A 94 17.18 -9.34 9.96
N ALA A 95 17.55 -8.64 8.89
CA ALA A 95 18.05 -7.26 9.00
C ALA A 95 16.94 -6.31 9.49
N ALA A 96 17.36 -5.14 9.99
CA ALA A 96 16.43 -4.04 10.23
C ALA A 96 15.70 -3.67 8.92
N ALA A 97 14.43 -3.30 9.05
CA ALA A 97 13.61 -2.94 7.90
C ALA A 97 14.21 -1.73 7.16
N HIS A 98 14.21 -1.79 5.83
CA HIS A 98 14.64 -0.67 4.99
C HIS A 98 13.71 0.54 5.16
N ALA A 99 14.21 1.75 4.89
CA ALA A 99 13.44 2.99 5.01
C ALA A 99 12.14 2.99 4.17
N SER A 100 12.12 2.26 3.05
CA SER A 100 10.89 2.08 2.25
C SER A 100 9.76 1.40 3.04
N VAL A 101 10.06 0.53 4.00
CA VAL A 101 9.04 -0.09 4.87
C VAL A 101 8.37 0.96 5.75
N ARG A 102 9.09 2.02 6.15
CA ARG A 102 8.49 3.15 6.87
C ARG A 102 7.49 3.88 5.99
N GLN A 103 7.82 4.14 4.72
CA GLN A 103 6.89 4.79 3.79
C GLN A 103 5.61 3.95 3.59
N VAL A 104 5.74 2.62 3.46
CA VAL A 104 4.59 1.70 3.41
C VAL A 104 3.71 1.82 4.66
N ARG A 105 4.32 1.84 5.85
CA ARG A 105 3.59 1.99 7.13
C ARG A 105 2.88 3.34 7.22
N LEU A 106 3.53 4.42 6.79
CA LEU A 106 2.96 5.76 6.79
C LEU A 106 1.75 5.84 5.84
N HIS A 107 1.87 5.30 4.63
CA HIS A 107 0.77 5.28 3.67
C HIS A 107 -0.45 4.52 4.21
N ALA A 108 -0.24 3.30 4.71
CA ALA A 108 -1.31 2.51 5.32
C ALA A 108 -1.94 3.19 6.56
N ALA A 109 -1.13 3.89 7.37
CA ALA A 109 -1.64 4.65 8.51
C ALA A 109 -2.48 5.86 8.07
N ALA A 110 -2.10 6.55 6.99
CA ALA A 110 -2.84 7.69 6.45
C ALA A 110 -4.21 7.26 5.92
N GLU A 111 -4.30 6.15 5.18
CA GLU A 111 -5.58 5.60 4.72
C GLU A 111 -6.53 5.24 5.87
N ARG A 112 -5.99 4.61 6.92
CA ARG A 112 -6.76 4.28 8.12
C ARG A 112 -7.21 5.51 8.90
N LEU A 113 -6.38 6.55 8.95
CA LEU A 113 -6.75 7.83 9.55
C LEU A 113 -7.87 8.51 8.76
N LEU A 114 -7.83 8.46 7.42
CA LEU A 114 -8.92 8.96 6.58
C LEU A 114 -10.22 8.18 6.81
N ALA A 115 -10.14 6.85 6.93
CA ALA A 115 -11.31 6.04 7.29
C ALA A 115 -11.88 6.43 8.66
N PHE A 116 -11.02 6.69 9.64
CA PHE A 116 -11.42 7.21 10.95
C PHE A 116 -12.10 8.58 10.82
N ALA A 117 -11.51 9.51 10.07
CA ALA A 117 -12.08 10.84 9.84
C ALA A 117 -13.48 10.77 9.20
N ARG A 118 -13.67 9.88 8.22
CA ARG A 118 -15.00 9.60 7.62
C ARG A 118 -15.99 9.02 8.63
N LEU A 119 -15.52 8.16 9.53
CA LEU A 119 -16.37 7.65 10.61
C LEU A 119 -16.80 8.75 11.58
N VAL A 120 -15.92 9.72 11.86
CA VAL A 120 -16.27 10.90 12.66
C VAL A 120 -17.30 11.76 11.93
N ASP A 121 -17.06 12.05 10.64
CA ASP A 121 -17.97 12.85 9.81
C ASP A 121 -19.37 12.23 9.73
N ASN A 122 -19.46 10.92 9.47
CA ASN A 122 -20.74 10.20 9.44
C ASN A 122 -21.48 10.17 10.79
N ARG A 123 -20.77 10.36 11.90
CA ARG A 123 -21.35 10.43 13.25
C ARG A 123 -21.62 11.86 13.68
N ALA A 124 -20.96 12.84 13.06
CA ALA A 124 -21.27 14.24 13.24
C ALA A 124 -22.66 14.52 12.66
N LEU A 125 -23.42 15.39 13.33
CA LEU A 125 -24.73 15.81 12.86
C LEU A 125 -24.59 16.48 11.48
N SER A 126 -25.63 16.42 10.64
CA SER A 126 -25.56 16.96 9.26
C SER A 126 -25.01 18.40 9.23
N ALA A 127 -24.36 18.79 8.13
CA ALA A 127 -23.77 20.13 7.95
C ALA A 127 -24.76 21.28 8.26
N SER A 128 -26.06 21.06 8.00
CA SER A 128 -27.14 22.03 8.32
C SER A 128 -27.35 22.26 9.82
N VAL A 129 -27.11 21.23 10.65
CA VAL A 129 -27.21 21.30 12.11
C VAL A 129 -25.97 21.96 12.68
N ILE A 130 -24.78 21.61 12.19
CA ILE A 130 -23.52 22.22 12.61
C ILE A 130 -23.49 23.73 12.28
N GLY A 131 -23.99 24.12 11.11
CA GLY A 131 -24.03 25.55 10.71
C GLY A 131 -24.92 26.44 11.58
N SER A 132 -25.81 25.84 12.38
CA SER A 132 -26.66 26.56 13.34
C SER A 132 -26.02 26.75 14.72
N TRP A 133 -24.87 26.13 14.96
CA TRP A 133 -24.20 26.16 16.25
C TRP A 133 -23.27 27.35 16.40
N HIS A 134 -23.07 27.77 17.65
CA HIS A 134 -22.04 28.77 17.96
C HIS A 134 -20.64 28.20 17.66
N PRO A 135 -19.69 28.97 17.09
CA PRO A 135 -18.35 28.49 16.73
C PRO A 135 -17.58 27.83 17.88
N ASP A 136 -17.80 28.30 19.11
CA ASP A 136 -17.13 27.79 20.32
C ASP A 136 -17.87 26.66 21.02
N VAL A 137 -18.92 26.08 20.41
CA VAL A 137 -19.63 24.97 21.03
C VAL A 137 -18.74 23.73 21.05
N LEU A 138 -18.65 23.08 22.21
CA LEU A 138 -17.96 21.79 22.32
C LEU A 138 -18.85 20.69 21.77
N VAL A 139 -18.32 19.91 20.83
CA VAL A 139 -19.01 18.76 20.23
C VAL A 139 -18.43 17.49 20.80
N GLY A 140 -19.25 16.74 21.53
CA GLY A 140 -18.88 15.43 22.05
C GLY A 140 -18.94 14.37 20.95
N LEU A 141 -17.88 13.57 20.81
CA LEU A 141 -17.88 12.38 19.96
C LEU A 141 -17.74 11.12 20.82
N SER A 142 -18.69 10.19 20.68
CA SER A 142 -18.58 8.88 21.33
C SER A 142 -17.74 7.92 20.47
N LEU A 143 -16.65 7.45 21.05
CA LEU A 143 -15.76 6.44 20.49
C LEU A 143 -15.74 5.21 21.39
N THR A 144 -15.61 4.03 20.80
CA THR A 144 -15.30 2.84 21.60
C THR A 144 -13.84 2.92 22.08
N ALA A 145 -13.52 2.21 23.17
CA ALA A 145 -12.14 2.11 23.64
C ALA A 145 -11.21 1.52 22.56
N GLY A 146 -11.71 0.65 21.68
CA GLY A 146 -10.97 0.12 20.53
C GLY A 146 -10.62 1.21 19.52
N GLN A 147 -11.60 2.02 19.13
CA GLN A 147 -11.40 3.15 18.19
C GLN A 147 -10.41 4.18 18.73
N LEU A 148 -10.48 4.50 20.02
CA LEU A 148 -9.53 5.42 20.64
C LEU A 148 -8.10 4.87 20.68
N ARG A 149 -7.94 3.57 20.96
CA ARG A 149 -6.61 2.92 20.92
C ARG A 149 -6.05 2.92 19.51
N GLU A 150 -6.87 2.57 18.53
CA GLU A 150 -6.48 2.58 17.12
C GLU A 150 -6.01 3.98 16.68
N LEU A 151 -6.79 5.03 16.99
CA LEU A 151 -6.39 6.41 16.69
C LEU A 151 -5.03 6.76 17.31
N ARG A 152 -4.79 6.41 18.58
CA ARG A 152 -3.50 6.66 19.23
C ARG A 152 -2.34 5.93 18.55
N THR A 153 -2.53 4.67 18.17
CA THR A 153 -1.52 3.91 17.43
C THR A 153 -1.24 4.53 16.05
N LEU A 154 -2.28 4.98 15.34
CA LEU A 154 -2.12 5.65 14.04
C LEU A 154 -1.31 6.96 14.18
N LEU A 155 -1.68 7.80 15.15
CA LEU A 155 -0.97 9.06 15.39
C LEU A 155 0.49 8.84 15.80
N ALA A 156 0.79 7.83 16.62
CA ALA A 156 2.16 7.48 16.97
C ALA A 156 2.96 7.03 15.73
N THR A 157 2.34 6.23 14.84
CA THR A 157 2.98 5.76 13.59
C THR A 157 3.30 6.93 12.65
N LEU A 158 2.43 7.95 12.58
CA LEU A 158 2.61 9.13 11.74
C LEU A 158 3.59 10.16 12.32
N ALA A 159 3.77 10.19 13.64
CA ALA A 159 4.67 11.12 14.34
C ALA A 159 6.14 10.69 14.30
N ASP A 160 6.43 9.43 13.95
CA ASP A 160 7.78 8.88 13.83
C ASP A 160 8.45 9.45 12.56
N ARG A 161 9.06 10.63 12.71
CA ARG A 161 9.66 11.45 11.63
C ARG A 161 11.13 11.15 11.38
#